data_AF-A0A1L3I036-F1
#
_entry.id   AF-A0A1L3I036-F1
#
_cell.length_a   1.000
_cell.length_b   1.000
_cell.length_c   1.000
_cell.angle_alpha   90.00
_cell.angle_beta   90.00
_cell.angle_gamma   90.00
#
_symmetry.space_group_name_H-M   'P 1'
#
loop_
_entity.id
_entity.type
_entity.pdbx_description
1 polymer ?
#
loop_
_entity_poly.entity_id
_entity_poly.type
_entity_poly.pdbx_seq_one_letter_code
_entity_poly.pdbx_strand_id
1 'polypeptide(L)'
;MSTLLTINVKNLEPATQGFFFFQEPATYTGGAKVYSNSLFAENLANYGTAGSILTFQVDLQYYAGIQEAHSAPTVGQSSGYSSASRPIDLAPAGGGSANDSTTATVSPALGLSTPTNETGVQAGAFRINTPSFSSPPFYNVGSAVSANGGIVLSNFVQANPQSHTDCEPILKYYVATGTYTPGTVMDFTAASKTSALCDFTGGYTVIDVELAANGDWNITSRT
;
A
#
# COMPACT_ATOMS: atom_id res chain seq x y z
N MET A 1 14.03 -15.49 1.43
CA MET A 1 13.99 -14.62 0.23
C MET A 1 12.55 -14.17 0.09
N SER A 2 12.27 -12.87 0.11
CA SER A 2 10.97 -12.35 -0.30
C SER A 2 10.81 -12.58 -1.81
N THR A 3 9.63 -13.02 -2.23
CA THR A 3 9.27 -13.00 -3.66
C THR A 3 9.07 -11.54 -4.04
N LEU A 4 9.63 -11.11 -5.16
CA LEU A 4 9.48 -9.73 -5.64
C LEU A 4 8.41 -9.67 -6.73
N LEU A 5 7.42 -8.80 -6.54
CA LEU A 5 6.44 -8.47 -7.58
C LEU A 5 6.96 -7.29 -8.39
N THR A 6 6.87 -7.37 -9.71
CA THR A 6 7.42 -6.37 -10.63
C THR A 6 6.34 -5.89 -11.59
N ILE A 7 6.22 -4.58 -11.76
CA ILE A 7 5.41 -3.94 -12.79
C ILE A 7 6.34 -3.14 -13.68
N ASN A 8 6.37 -3.46 -14.98
CA ASN A 8 7.10 -2.66 -15.96
C ASN A 8 6.13 -1.84 -16.80
N VAL A 9 6.40 -0.55 -16.94
CA VAL A 9 5.54 0.38 -17.65
C VAL A 9 6.27 0.94 -18.86
N LYS A 10 5.59 0.91 -20.01
CA LYS A 10 5.98 1.66 -21.20
C LYS A 10 5.01 2.81 -21.43
N ASN A 11 5.55 3.97 -21.78
CA ASN A 11 4.77 5.10 -22.23
C ASN A 11 4.85 5.22 -23.76
N LEU A 12 3.73 5.10 -24.45
CA LEU A 12 3.63 5.29 -25.90
C LEU A 12 2.95 6.61 -26.29
N GLU A 13 2.51 7.42 -25.32
CA GLU A 13 2.07 8.79 -25.57
C GLU A 13 3.20 9.64 -26.15
N PRO A 14 2.91 10.61 -27.03
CA PRO A 14 3.93 11.46 -27.64
C PRO A 14 4.69 12.33 -26.62
N ALA A 15 4.13 12.55 -25.42
CA ALA A 15 4.71 13.36 -24.37
C ALA A 15 5.19 12.51 -23.18
N THR A 16 6.16 13.05 -22.42
CA THR A 16 6.53 12.53 -21.10
C THR A 16 5.33 12.62 -20.16
N GLN A 17 5.04 11.53 -19.48
CA GLN A 17 3.96 11.45 -18.49
C GLN A 17 4.55 11.22 -17.10
N GLY A 18 3.90 11.79 -16.08
CA GLY A 18 4.15 11.44 -14.69
C GLY A 18 3.33 10.21 -14.32
N PHE A 19 3.96 9.19 -13.75
CA PHE A 19 3.31 7.95 -13.32
C PHE A 19 3.36 7.84 -11.80
N PHE A 20 2.32 7.27 -11.21
CA PHE A 20 2.31 6.89 -9.80
C PHE A 20 1.64 5.54 -9.60
N PHE A 21 2.06 4.85 -8.54
CA PHE A 21 1.61 3.50 -8.21
C PHE A 21 0.88 3.48 -6.89
N PHE A 22 -0.13 2.63 -6.78
CA PHE A 22 -0.91 2.46 -5.55
C PHE A 22 -1.48 1.05 -5.46
N GLN A 23 -1.85 0.63 -4.26
CA GLN A 23 -2.46 -0.68 -4.03
C GLN A 23 -3.98 -0.55 -3.94
N GLU A 24 -4.68 -1.60 -4.33
CA GLU A 24 -6.07 -1.81 -3.89
C GLU A 24 -6.12 -1.70 -2.35
N PRO A 25 -7.04 -0.89 -1.79
CA PRO A 25 -7.18 -0.79 -0.35
C PRO A 25 -7.49 -2.17 0.26
N ALA A 26 -6.86 -2.46 1.40
CA ALA A 26 -7.20 -3.63 2.19
C ALA A 26 -8.65 -3.55 2.68
N THR A 27 -9.24 -4.71 2.98
CA THR A 27 -10.50 -4.76 3.72
C THR A 27 -10.21 -4.55 5.20
N TYR A 28 -10.89 -3.57 5.81
CA TYR A 28 -10.67 -3.19 7.20
C TYR A 28 -11.87 -3.50 8.08
N THR A 29 -11.61 -4.06 9.26
CA THR A 29 -12.56 -4.14 10.37
C THR A 29 -12.02 -3.30 11.54
N GLY A 30 -12.85 -2.38 12.08
CA GLY A 30 -12.47 -1.49 13.19
C GLY A 30 -12.11 -0.05 12.79
N GLY A 31 -12.22 0.32 11.51
CA GLY A 31 -12.03 1.69 11.01
C GLY A 31 -13.18 2.16 10.11
N ALA A 32 -13.44 3.48 10.09
CA ALA A 32 -14.61 4.04 9.40
C ALA A 32 -14.36 4.40 7.92
N LYS A 33 -13.14 4.83 7.59
CA LYS A 33 -12.77 5.28 6.25
C LYS A 33 -11.34 4.85 5.94
N VAL A 34 -11.19 4.20 4.79
CA VAL A 34 -9.92 3.77 4.25
C VAL A 34 -9.33 4.87 3.38
N TYR A 35 -8.06 5.14 3.57
CA TYR A 35 -7.25 6.05 2.77
C TYR A 35 -6.16 5.25 2.05
N SER A 36 -5.75 5.72 0.88
CA SER A 36 -4.66 5.13 0.11
C SER A 36 -3.58 6.17 -0.12
N ASN A 37 -2.34 5.73 -0.14
CA ASN A 37 -1.19 6.52 -0.52
C ASN A 37 -0.67 6.11 -1.89
N SER A 38 -0.08 7.08 -2.59
CA SER A 38 0.88 6.76 -3.64
C SER A 38 2.10 6.08 -3.02
N LEU A 39 2.59 5.03 -3.67
CA LEU A 39 3.69 4.18 -3.24
C LEU A 39 5.01 4.58 -3.90
N PHE A 40 4.92 4.95 -5.17
CA PHE A 40 6.05 5.29 -6.02
C PHE A 40 5.57 6.25 -7.10
N ALA A 41 6.46 7.15 -7.55
CA ALA A 41 6.15 8.04 -8.66
C ALA A 41 7.42 8.42 -9.43
N GLU A 42 7.30 8.50 -10.75
CA GLU A 42 8.40 8.91 -11.64
C GLU A 42 7.86 9.42 -12.98
N ASN A 43 8.63 10.27 -13.64
CA ASN A 43 8.33 10.71 -15.01
C ASN A 43 8.94 9.74 -16.02
N LEU A 44 8.17 9.33 -17.03
CA LEU A 44 8.62 8.43 -18.08
C LEU A 44 8.36 9.03 -19.46
N ALA A 45 9.45 9.20 -20.23
CA ALA A 45 9.41 9.65 -21.62
C ALA A 45 8.83 8.57 -22.55
N ASN A 46 8.47 8.96 -23.77
CA ASN A 46 8.00 8.02 -24.79
C ASN A 46 9.05 6.92 -25.06
N TYR A 47 8.61 5.66 -25.06
CA TYR A 47 9.47 4.49 -25.27
C TYR A 47 10.10 4.46 -26.66
N GLY A 48 9.37 4.87 -27.70
CA GLY A 48 9.88 4.88 -29.08
C GLY A 48 11.01 5.89 -29.31
N THR A 49 11.07 6.97 -28.52
CA THR A 49 12.12 8.00 -28.65
C THR A 49 13.27 7.83 -27.66
N ALA A 50 12.99 7.38 -26.44
CA ALA A 50 13.97 7.31 -25.36
C ALA A 50 14.34 5.88 -24.94
N GLY A 51 13.57 4.86 -25.34
CA GLY A 51 13.78 3.46 -24.93
C GLY A 51 13.53 3.18 -23.44
N SER A 52 13.00 4.14 -22.69
CA SER A 52 12.86 4.07 -21.24
C SER A 52 11.72 3.17 -20.80
N ILE A 53 11.95 2.36 -19.77
CA ILE A 53 10.93 1.55 -19.09
C ILE A 53 10.94 1.94 -17.63
N LEU A 54 9.76 2.18 -17.05
CA LEU A 54 9.62 2.43 -15.62
C LEU A 54 9.33 1.12 -14.90
N THR A 55 10.13 0.78 -13.90
CA THR A 55 9.98 -0.46 -13.14
C THR A 55 9.60 -0.16 -11.70
N PHE A 56 8.44 -0.66 -11.29
CA PHE A 56 8.00 -0.69 -9.90
C PHE A 56 8.18 -2.09 -9.33
N GLN A 57 8.75 -2.18 -8.14
CA GLN A 57 9.01 -3.44 -7.46
C GLN A 57 8.48 -3.38 -6.03
N VAL A 58 7.78 -4.43 -5.62
CA VAL A 58 7.22 -4.55 -4.27
C VAL A 58 7.42 -5.95 -3.73
N ASP A 59 7.87 -6.05 -2.48
CA ASP A 59 8.03 -7.36 -1.82
C ASP A 59 6.67 -8.01 -1.58
N LEU A 60 6.56 -9.30 -1.90
CA LEU A 60 5.46 -10.17 -1.47
C LEU A 60 5.65 -10.55 0.01
N GLN A 61 5.64 -9.55 0.86
CA GLN A 61 5.69 -9.64 2.31
C GLN A 61 4.69 -8.62 2.85
N TYR A 62 3.78 -9.07 3.70
CA TYR A 62 2.86 -8.17 4.37
C TYR A 62 3.55 -7.46 5.51
N TYR A 63 3.29 -6.16 5.65
CA TYR A 63 3.74 -5.38 6.79
C TYR A 63 2.54 -4.72 7.47
N ALA A 64 2.47 -4.88 8.79
CA ALA A 64 1.68 -3.99 9.63
C ALA A 64 2.41 -2.65 9.72
N GLY A 65 1.69 -1.55 9.56
CA GLY A 65 2.22 -0.19 9.67
C GLY A 65 1.44 0.66 10.66
N ILE A 66 2.16 1.51 11.38
CA ILE A 66 1.61 2.64 12.14
C ILE A 66 2.33 3.92 11.74
N GLN A 67 1.59 5.02 11.66
CA GLN A 67 2.13 6.33 11.32
C GLN A 67 1.48 7.42 12.17
N GLU A 68 2.28 8.33 12.71
CA GLU A 68 1.80 9.54 13.39
C GLU A 68 1.36 10.59 12.38
N ALA A 69 0.23 11.24 12.64
CA ALA A 69 -0.32 12.31 11.83
C ALA A 69 -0.70 13.52 12.71
N HIS A 70 -0.45 14.72 12.20
CA HIS A 70 -0.76 15.96 12.92
C HIS A 70 -2.19 16.46 12.67
N SER A 71 -2.85 15.93 11.64
CA SER A 71 -4.21 16.25 11.24
C SER A 71 -4.89 15.01 10.68
N ALA A 72 -6.22 15.09 10.50
CA ALA A 72 -6.97 14.05 9.82
C ALA A 72 -6.48 13.89 8.36
N PRO A 73 -6.39 12.66 7.83
CA PRO A 73 -5.91 12.41 6.48
C PRO A 73 -6.76 13.13 5.42
N THR A 74 -6.10 13.86 4.51
CA THR A 74 -6.74 14.65 3.45
C THR A 74 -6.05 14.37 2.13
N VAL A 75 -6.84 14.16 1.06
CA VAL A 75 -6.31 13.92 -0.29
C VAL A 75 -5.36 15.05 -0.72
N GLY A 76 -4.23 14.68 -1.31
CA GLY A 76 -3.17 15.58 -1.77
C GLY A 76 -2.21 16.03 -0.68
N GLN A 77 -2.40 15.62 0.57
CA GLN A 77 -1.50 15.94 1.69
C GLN A 77 -0.68 14.71 2.09
N SER A 78 0.44 14.95 2.80
CA SER A 78 1.21 13.86 3.43
C SER A 78 0.31 13.07 4.39
N SER A 79 0.39 11.74 4.37
CA SER A 79 -0.39 10.89 5.27
C SER A 79 0.10 10.92 6.72
N GLY A 80 1.34 11.34 6.95
CA GLY A 80 1.90 11.45 8.29
C GLY A 80 3.41 11.68 8.29
N TYR A 81 4.03 11.40 9.44
CA TYR A 81 5.41 11.74 9.75
C TYR A 81 6.18 10.52 10.24
N SER A 82 6.41 10.41 11.55
CA SER A 82 7.04 9.24 12.17
C SER A 82 6.22 7.99 11.85
N SER A 83 6.89 6.91 11.50
CA SER A 83 6.25 5.63 11.20
C SER A 83 7.07 4.46 11.71
N ALA A 84 6.37 3.36 11.96
CA ALA A 84 6.97 2.08 12.27
C ALA A 84 6.24 0.99 11.50
N SER A 85 6.99 -0.03 11.07
CA SER A 85 6.44 -1.18 10.35
C SER A 85 7.08 -2.48 10.82
N ARG A 86 6.35 -3.57 10.69
CA ARG A 86 6.82 -4.93 11.00
C ARG A 86 6.31 -5.91 9.95
N PRO A 87 7.15 -6.82 9.43
CA PRO A 87 6.66 -7.98 8.69
C PRO A 87 5.67 -8.74 9.56
N ILE A 88 4.56 -9.17 8.99
CA ILE A 88 3.48 -9.86 9.72
C ILE A 88 2.88 -10.96 8.84
N ASP A 89 2.36 -12.02 9.47
CA ASP A 89 1.65 -13.09 8.78
C ASP A 89 0.15 -12.78 8.71
N LEU A 90 -0.57 -13.46 7.81
CA LEU A 90 -2.03 -13.40 7.77
C LEU A 90 -2.62 -14.57 8.58
N ALA A 91 -3.72 -14.31 9.27
CA ALA A 91 -4.47 -15.34 9.97
C ALA A 91 -5.03 -16.36 8.95
N PRO A 92 -4.76 -17.67 9.11
CA PRO A 92 -5.23 -18.68 8.18
C PRO A 92 -6.74 -18.92 8.32
N ALA A 93 -7.41 -19.27 7.21
CA ALA A 93 -8.87 -19.49 7.18
C ALA A 93 -9.37 -20.63 8.09
N GLY A 94 -8.52 -21.61 8.42
CA GLY A 94 -8.85 -22.72 9.31
C GLY A 94 -8.52 -22.49 10.79
N GLY A 95 -8.09 -21.28 11.17
CA GLY A 95 -7.39 -21.06 12.43
C GLY A 95 -5.95 -21.60 12.39
N GLY A 96 -5.10 -21.15 13.31
CA GLY A 96 -3.69 -21.55 13.33
C GLY A 96 -2.83 -20.69 14.24
N SER A 97 -1.52 -20.92 14.18
CA SER A 97 -0.50 -20.25 15.01
C SER A 97 0.30 -19.20 14.24
N ALA A 98 -0.28 -18.59 13.19
CA ALA A 98 0.38 -17.54 12.44
C ALA A 98 0.67 -16.34 13.35
N ASN A 99 1.79 -15.65 13.14
CA ASN A 99 2.09 -14.43 13.91
C ASN A 99 1.37 -13.24 13.26
N ASP A 100 0.06 -13.18 13.51
CA ASP A 100 -0.92 -12.36 12.79
C ASP A 100 -1.38 -11.12 13.57
N SER A 101 -0.84 -10.87 14.77
CA SER A 101 -1.19 -9.69 15.57
C SER A 101 0.05 -8.97 16.11
N THR A 102 0.02 -7.65 16.08
CA THR A 102 1.04 -6.77 16.67
C THR A 102 0.39 -5.66 17.50
N THR A 103 1.11 -5.17 18.50
CA THR A 103 0.67 -4.08 19.36
C THR A 103 1.49 -2.83 19.10
N ALA A 104 0.80 -1.74 18.83
CA ALA A 104 1.40 -0.43 18.69
C ALA A 104 1.83 0.17 20.03
N THR A 105 2.95 0.87 19.99
CA THR A 105 3.42 1.74 21.07
C THR A 105 3.46 3.14 20.52
N VAL A 106 2.89 4.11 21.24
CA VAL A 106 2.91 5.54 20.87
C VAL A 106 3.70 6.40 21.86
N SER A 107 4.11 5.81 22.99
CA SER A 107 4.93 6.45 24.03
C SER A 107 5.78 5.39 24.74
N PRO A 108 7.08 5.64 25.00
CA PRO A 108 7.82 6.88 24.77
C PRO A 108 8.22 7.11 23.30
N ALA A 109 8.07 6.11 22.44
CA ALA A 109 8.39 6.20 21.01
C ALA A 109 7.37 5.41 20.18
N LEU A 110 7.17 5.85 18.93
CA LEU A 110 6.31 5.15 17.99
C LEU A 110 6.94 3.81 17.59
N GLY A 111 6.16 2.73 17.65
CA GLY A 111 6.66 1.39 17.36
C GLY A 111 5.57 0.35 17.22
N LEU A 112 5.97 -0.84 16.77
CA LEU A 112 5.18 -2.06 16.72
C LEU A 112 5.95 -3.19 17.40
N SER A 113 5.27 -3.96 18.24
CA SER A 113 5.83 -5.16 18.85
C SER A 113 6.16 -6.22 17.79
N THR A 114 7.02 -7.17 18.14
CA THR A 114 7.14 -8.41 17.34
C THR A 114 5.77 -9.06 17.22
N PRO A 115 5.34 -9.48 16.02
CA PRO A 115 4.05 -10.12 15.87
C PRO A 115 3.96 -11.45 16.63
N THR A 116 2.76 -11.74 17.11
CA THR A 116 2.39 -12.94 17.85
C THR A 116 1.06 -13.46 17.32
N ASN A 117 0.78 -14.73 17.53
CA ASN A 117 -0.54 -15.26 17.25
C ASN A 117 -1.59 -14.70 18.23
N GLU A 118 -2.71 -14.19 17.71
CA GLU A 118 -3.86 -13.78 18.50
C GLU A 118 -5.13 -14.50 18.04
N THR A 119 -5.93 -14.98 18.99
CA THR A 119 -7.20 -15.63 18.68
C THR A 119 -8.23 -14.62 18.20
N GLY A 120 -8.99 -14.96 17.16
CA GLY A 120 -10.10 -14.13 16.68
C GLY A 120 -9.69 -13.00 15.74
N VAL A 121 -8.47 -13.03 15.19
CA VAL A 121 -8.10 -12.25 14.01
C VAL A 121 -8.91 -12.78 12.82
N GLN A 122 -9.48 -11.88 12.01
CA GLN A 122 -10.20 -12.24 10.79
C GLN A 122 -9.32 -13.07 9.85
N ALA A 123 -9.85 -14.16 9.31
CA ALA A 123 -9.16 -14.97 8.30
C ALA A 123 -8.73 -14.11 7.09
N GLY A 124 -7.49 -14.27 6.66
CA GLY A 124 -6.89 -13.46 5.59
C GLY A 124 -6.37 -12.09 6.06
N ALA A 125 -6.62 -11.71 7.32
CA ALA A 125 -6.18 -10.45 7.88
C ALA A 125 -5.01 -10.62 8.86
N PHE A 126 -4.33 -9.50 9.14
CA PHE A 126 -3.55 -9.34 10.36
C PHE A 126 -4.20 -8.27 11.25
N ARG A 127 -3.88 -8.26 12.54
CA ARG A 127 -4.39 -7.32 13.54
C ARG A 127 -3.32 -6.34 14.00
N ILE A 128 -3.72 -5.08 14.13
CA ILE A 128 -2.96 -4.05 14.85
C ILE A 128 -3.77 -3.62 16.07
N ASN A 129 -3.23 -3.86 17.26
CA ASN A 129 -3.78 -3.38 18.52
C ASN A 129 -3.23 -1.99 18.84
N THR A 130 -4.11 -1.05 19.16
CA THR A 130 -3.74 0.33 19.49
C THR A 130 -3.82 0.55 21.01
N PRO A 131 -2.84 1.24 21.60
CA PRO A 131 -2.88 1.54 23.03
C PRO A 131 -3.92 2.64 23.30
N SER A 132 -4.10 3.01 24.58
CA SER A 132 -4.77 4.27 24.88
C SER A 132 -3.92 5.45 24.45
N PHE A 133 -4.52 6.44 23.80
CA PHE A 133 -3.91 7.72 23.51
C PHE A 133 -4.99 8.80 23.44
N SER A 134 -4.57 10.05 23.53
CA SER A 134 -5.41 11.23 23.30
C SER A 134 -4.94 11.92 22.02
N SER A 135 -5.88 12.36 21.19
CA SER A 135 -5.55 13.16 20.01
C SER A 135 -5.76 14.65 20.29
N PRO A 136 -4.90 15.54 19.77
CA PRO A 136 -3.69 15.25 18.98
C PRO A 136 -2.50 14.72 19.82
N PRO A 137 -1.56 13.96 19.22
CA PRO A 137 -1.48 13.60 17.79
C PRO A 137 -2.50 12.52 17.37
N PHE A 138 -2.71 12.38 16.06
CA PHE A 138 -3.50 11.30 15.48
C PHE A 138 -2.58 10.18 15.03
N TYR A 139 -3.11 8.97 14.91
CA TYR A 139 -2.37 7.82 14.42
C TYR A 139 -3.15 7.13 13.31
N ASN A 140 -2.43 6.65 12.31
CA ASN A 140 -2.94 5.86 11.21
C ASN A 140 -2.36 4.45 11.32
N VAL A 141 -3.19 3.43 11.09
CA VAL A 141 -2.78 2.02 11.10
C VAL A 141 -3.27 1.32 9.84
N GLY A 142 -2.48 0.41 9.30
CA GLY A 142 -2.90 -0.34 8.12
C GLY A 142 -1.81 -1.16 7.45
N SER A 143 -2.01 -1.37 6.16
CA SER A 143 -1.14 -2.17 5.30
C SER A 143 0.02 -1.32 4.84
N ALA A 144 1.23 -1.72 5.19
CA ALA A 144 2.46 -1.17 4.65
C ALA A 144 3.07 -2.15 3.64
N VAL A 145 3.81 -1.60 2.68
CA VAL A 145 4.51 -2.37 1.66
C VAL A 145 5.94 -1.86 1.51
N SER A 146 6.88 -2.77 1.26
CA SER A 146 8.25 -2.44 0.86
C SER A 146 8.26 -2.28 -0.66
N ALA A 147 8.24 -1.03 -1.13
CA ALA A 147 8.20 -0.66 -2.54
C ALA A 147 9.47 0.11 -2.92
N ASN A 148 10.15 -0.32 -3.99
CA ASN A 148 11.40 0.27 -4.51
C ASN A 148 12.45 0.56 -3.41
N GLY A 149 12.54 -0.32 -2.40
CA GLY A 149 13.51 -0.23 -1.29
C GLY A 149 13.08 0.63 -0.10
N GLY A 150 11.88 1.23 -0.11
CA GLY A 150 11.31 1.97 1.02
C GLY A 150 10.01 1.35 1.52
N ILE A 151 9.78 1.38 2.84
CA ILE A 151 8.48 0.97 3.39
C ILE A 151 7.54 2.17 3.43
N VAL A 152 6.40 2.04 2.76
CA VAL A 152 5.35 3.06 2.72
C VAL A 152 4.06 2.45 3.25
N LEU A 153 3.33 3.20 4.08
CA LEU A 153 1.97 2.84 4.48
C LEU A 153 1.08 2.96 3.23
N SER A 154 0.70 1.84 2.64
CA SER A 154 0.00 1.79 1.35
C SER A 154 -1.44 2.25 1.46
N ASN A 155 -2.14 1.69 2.42
CA ASN A 155 -3.52 2.05 2.73
C ASN A 155 -3.73 1.85 4.23
N PHE A 156 -4.64 2.64 4.78
CA PHE A 156 -4.77 2.77 6.21
C PHE A 156 -6.11 3.35 6.62
N VAL A 157 -6.41 3.19 7.90
CA VAL A 157 -7.50 3.87 8.59
C VAL A 157 -6.90 4.73 9.71
N GLN A 158 -7.63 5.77 10.11
CA GLN A 158 -7.28 6.46 11.35
C GLN A 158 -7.57 5.54 12.53
N ALA A 159 -6.57 5.35 13.40
CA ALA A 159 -6.64 4.53 14.59
C ALA A 159 -7.60 5.12 15.62
N ASN A 160 -8.38 4.24 16.27
CA ASN A 160 -9.09 4.55 17.50
C ASN A 160 -8.24 4.14 18.71
N PRO A 161 -8.26 4.87 19.84
CA PRO A 161 -7.56 4.46 21.05
C PRO A 161 -8.21 3.21 21.66
N GLN A 162 -7.38 2.34 22.27
CA GLN A 162 -7.84 1.10 22.91
C GLN A 162 -8.70 0.21 22.00
N SER A 163 -8.29 0.08 20.74
CA SER A 163 -9.02 -0.68 19.73
C SER A 163 -8.10 -1.71 19.09
N HIS A 164 -8.70 -2.62 18.32
CA HIS A 164 -7.98 -3.40 17.31
C HIS A 164 -8.45 -2.99 15.92
N THR A 165 -7.61 -3.25 14.92
CA THR A 165 -7.93 -3.09 13.51
C THR A 165 -7.43 -4.32 12.77
N ASP A 166 -8.35 -5.04 12.15
CA ASP A 166 -8.01 -6.16 11.27
C ASP A 166 -7.88 -5.62 9.85
N CYS A 167 -6.81 -6.01 9.17
CA CYS A 167 -6.43 -5.54 7.85
C CYS A 167 -6.19 -6.75 6.95
N GLU A 168 -7.04 -6.95 5.93
CA GLU A 168 -6.92 -8.00 4.90
C GLU A 168 -6.35 -7.40 3.62
N PRO A 169 -5.03 -7.54 3.35
CA PRO A 169 -4.37 -6.91 2.21
C PRO A 169 -4.76 -7.57 0.88
N ILE A 170 -4.80 -6.77 -0.19
CA ILE A 170 -5.12 -7.26 -1.54
C ILE A 170 -3.92 -7.07 -2.47
N LEU A 171 -3.48 -8.16 -3.12
CA LEU A 171 -2.33 -8.17 -4.05
C LEU A 171 -2.70 -7.65 -5.45
N LYS A 172 -3.34 -6.48 -5.49
CA LYS A 172 -3.68 -5.75 -6.71
C LYS A 172 -3.04 -4.38 -6.62
N TYR A 173 -2.29 -4.03 -7.65
CA TYR A 173 -1.63 -2.75 -7.77
C TYR A 173 -2.12 -2.05 -9.03
N TYR A 174 -2.07 -0.74 -8.99
CA TYR A 174 -2.49 0.11 -10.08
C TYR A 174 -1.35 1.04 -10.44
N VAL A 175 -1.24 1.34 -11.74
CA VAL A 175 -0.44 2.45 -12.22
C VAL A 175 -1.35 3.44 -12.94
N ALA A 176 -1.20 4.71 -12.62
CA ALA A 176 -1.94 5.80 -13.23
C ALA A 176 -1.00 6.93 -13.63
N THR A 177 -1.46 7.79 -14.52
CA THR A 177 -0.80 9.07 -14.80
C THR A 177 -1.23 10.13 -13.80
N GLY A 178 -0.29 10.93 -13.28
CA GLY A 178 -0.58 12.02 -12.35
C GLY A 178 0.64 12.50 -11.58
N THR A 179 0.39 13.24 -10.49
CA THR A 179 1.43 13.95 -9.73
C THR A 179 1.49 13.56 -8.26
N TYR A 180 0.79 12.50 -7.82
CA TYR A 180 0.86 12.05 -6.43
C TYR A 180 2.24 11.48 -6.12
N THR A 181 2.92 12.06 -5.14
CA THR A 181 4.22 11.59 -4.67
C THR A 181 4.08 10.51 -3.60
N PRO A 182 5.10 9.65 -3.38
CA PRO A 182 5.05 8.62 -2.36
C PRO A 182 4.68 9.15 -0.97
N GLY A 183 3.80 8.45 -0.26
CA GLY A 183 3.34 8.84 1.08
C GLY A 183 2.31 9.98 1.12
N THR A 184 1.81 10.42 -0.04
CA THR A 184 0.68 11.36 -0.11
C THR A 184 -0.64 10.62 -0.26
N VAL A 185 -1.66 11.08 0.48
CA VAL A 185 -3.01 10.54 0.41
C VAL A 185 -3.57 10.84 -0.97
N MET A 186 -4.04 9.82 -1.66
CA MET A 186 -4.60 9.93 -3.01
C MET A 186 -6.08 9.54 -3.04
N ASP A 187 -6.80 10.00 -4.07
CA ASP A 187 -8.17 9.57 -4.32
C ASP A 187 -8.18 8.25 -5.10
N PHE A 188 -8.30 7.14 -4.36
CA PHE A 188 -8.38 5.81 -4.95
C PHE A 188 -9.58 5.66 -5.91
N THR A 189 -10.75 6.19 -5.56
CA THR A 189 -11.97 5.98 -6.37
C THR A 189 -11.90 6.71 -7.70
N ALA A 190 -11.26 7.89 -7.73
CA ALA A 190 -11.02 8.60 -8.97
C ALA A 190 -9.89 7.93 -9.78
N ALA A 191 -8.74 7.68 -9.15
CA ALA A 191 -7.55 7.19 -9.84
C ALA A 191 -7.69 5.78 -10.41
N SER A 192 -8.40 4.87 -9.70
CA SER A 192 -8.58 3.47 -10.12
C SER A 192 -9.38 3.30 -11.42
N LYS A 193 -10.18 4.30 -11.81
CA LYS A 193 -11.02 4.23 -13.02
C LYS A 193 -10.23 4.44 -14.31
N THR A 194 -9.07 5.07 -14.23
CA THR A 194 -8.25 5.47 -15.38
C THR A 194 -6.82 4.94 -15.26
N SER A 195 -6.65 3.82 -14.56
CA SER A 195 -5.37 3.18 -14.28
C SER A 195 -5.29 1.79 -14.91
N ALA A 196 -4.07 1.30 -15.12
CA ALA A 196 -3.87 -0.11 -15.43
C ALA A 196 -3.90 -0.93 -14.13
N LEU A 197 -4.72 -1.99 -14.12
CA LEU A 197 -4.77 -2.96 -13.02
C LEU A 197 -3.74 -4.08 -13.24
N CYS A 198 -2.80 -4.18 -12.30
CA CYS A 198 -1.83 -5.26 -12.17
C CYS A 198 -2.26 -6.21 -11.04
N ASP A 199 -2.99 -7.27 -11.41
CA ASP A 199 -3.52 -8.28 -10.48
C ASP A 199 -2.56 -9.46 -10.31
N PHE A 200 -1.93 -9.54 -9.14
CA PHE A 200 -0.98 -10.61 -8.79
C PHE A 200 -1.65 -11.77 -8.03
N THR A 201 -2.97 -11.73 -7.79
CA THR A 201 -3.68 -12.80 -7.08
C THR A 201 -3.65 -14.15 -7.82
N GLY A 202 -3.37 -14.14 -9.13
CA GLY A 202 -3.18 -15.33 -9.94
C GLY A 202 -1.82 -16.03 -9.79
N GLY A 203 -0.92 -15.54 -8.92
CA GLY A 203 0.40 -16.12 -8.70
C GLY A 203 1.49 -15.63 -9.65
N TYR A 204 1.19 -14.62 -10.47
CA TYR A 204 2.18 -13.91 -11.27
C TYR A 204 3.16 -13.17 -10.37
N THR A 205 4.35 -12.90 -10.89
CA THR A 205 5.40 -12.10 -10.24
C THR A 205 5.85 -10.93 -11.11
N VAL A 206 5.54 -10.94 -12.40
CA VAL A 206 5.83 -9.83 -13.32
C VAL A 206 4.60 -9.51 -14.16
N ILE A 207 4.24 -8.24 -14.23
CA ILE A 207 3.18 -7.73 -15.11
C ILE A 207 3.74 -6.56 -15.93
N ASP A 208 3.72 -6.70 -17.26
CA ASP A 208 4.12 -5.62 -18.16
C ASP A 208 2.89 -4.87 -18.66
N VAL A 209 2.93 -3.55 -18.57
CA VAL A 209 1.84 -2.65 -18.97
C VAL A 209 2.34 -1.55 -19.89
N GLU A 210 1.45 -1.07 -20.74
CA GLU A 210 1.71 0.09 -21.60
C GLU A 210 0.55 1.08 -21.51
N LEU A 211 0.91 2.36 -21.51
CA LEU A 211 0.01 3.45 -21.83
C LEU A 211 0.12 3.70 -23.33
N ALA A 212 -0.91 3.34 -24.09
CA ALA A 212 -0.97 3.50 -25.54
C ALA A 212 -1.04 4.98 -25.94
N ALA A 213 -0.73 5.29 -27.19
CA ALA A 213 -0.70 6.68 -27.70
C ALA A 213 -2.07 7.38 -27.75
N ASN A 214 -3.15 6.65 -27.49
CA ASN A 214 -4.52 7.15 -27.41
C ASN A 214 -5.01 7.31 -25.95
N GLY A 215 -4.14 7.10 -24.97
CA GLY A 215 -4.44 7.17 -23.54
C GLY A 215 -4.99 5.88 -22.92
N ASP A 216 -5.16 4.81 -23.69
CA ASP A 216 -5.65 3.53 -23.17
C ASP A 216 -4.54 2.71 -22.49
N TRP A 217 -4.92 1.94 -21.48
CA TRP A 217 -4.01 1.02 -20.79
C TRP A 217 -4.12 -0.40 -21.32
N ASN A 218 -2.99 -1.02 -21.66
CA ASN A 218 -2.93 -2.43 -22.04
C ASN A 218 -2.00 -3.22 -21.11
N ILE A 219 -2.45 -4.42 -20.71
CA ILE A 219 -1.57 -5.44 -20.11
C ILE A 219 -0.96 -6.25 -21.25
N THR A 220 0.36 -6.18 -21.40
CA THR A 220 1.08 -6.82 -22.51
C THR A 220 1.65 -8.18 -22.13
N SER A 221 1.94 -8.42 -20.84
CA SER A 221 2.41 -9.71 -20.36
C SER A 221 2.04 -9.95 -18.88
N ARG A 222 1.96 -11.22 -18.49
CA ARG A 222 1.87 -11.69 -17.10
C ARG A 222 2.71 -12.96 -16.96
N THR A 223 3.69 -12.96 -16.06
CA THR A 223 4.59 -14.09 -15.80
C THR A 223 4.63 -14.42 -14.31
#